data_AF-A0A976LDR2-F1
#
_entry.id   AF-A0A976LDR2-F1
#
_cell.length_a   1.000
_cell.length_b   1.000
_cell.length_c   1.000
_cell.angle_alpha   90.00
_cell.angle_beta   90.00
_cell.angle_gamma   90.00
#
_symmetry.space_group_name_H-M   'P 1'
#
loop_
_entity.id
_entity.type
_entity.pdbx_description
1 polymer ?
#
loop_
_entity_poly.entity_id
_entity_poly.type
_entity_poly.pdbx_seq_one_letter_code
_entity_poly.pdbx_strand_id
1 'polypeptide(L)' 'MRYLILAAISLIIGITQMGCSNRNKTVVGGPDALEAATRMEESQQEYNDCVSVRHPGSANCDSLQRLYEKDKAEYEAQIQ' A
#
# COMPACT_ATOMS: atom_id res chain seq x y z
N MET A 1 -45.05 27.87 7.19
CA MET A 1 -43.86 27.40 7.91
C MET A 1 -43.82 25.87 7.93
N ARG A 2 -43.39 25.21 6.84
CA ARG A 2 -43.47 23.74 6.76
C ARG A 2 -42.54 23.07 5.73
N TYR A 3 -41.48 23.76 5.27
CA TYR A 3 -40.58 23.22 4.25
C TYR A 3 -39.10 23.58 4.47
N LEU A 4 -38.66 23.73 5.73
CA LEU A 4 -37.26 24.08 6.05
C LEU A 4 -36.47 22.97 6.75
N ILE A 5 -36.98 21.72 6.78
CA ILE A 5 -36.33 20.62 7.52
C ILE A 5 -35.84 19.49 6.58
N LEU A 6 -36.22 19.49 5.30
CA LEU A 6 -35.92 18.37 4.38
C LEU A 6 -34.63 18.56 3.55
N ALA A 7 -33.99 19.73 3.60
CA ALA A 7 -32.79 19.99 2.79
C ALA A 7 -31.46 19.59 3.46
N ALA A 8 -31.47 19.23 4.75
CA ALA A 8 -30.23 19.02 5.52
C ALA A 8 -29.70 17.57 5.54
N ILE A 9 -30.50 16.58 5.12
CA ILE A 9 -30.14 15.15 5.30
C ILE A 9 -29.39 14.58 4.08
N SER A 10 -29.39 15.26 2.94
CA SER A 10 -28.79 14.74 1.70
C SER A 10 -27.28 14.99 1.55
N LEU A 11 -26.62 15.66 2.50
CA LEU A 11 -25.19 16.01 2.39
C LEU A 11 -24.22 15.02 3.05
N ILE A 12 -24.71 13.93 3.68
CA ILE A 12 -23.87 13.09 4.56
C ILE A 12 -23.43 11.76 3.90
N ILE A 13 -24.00 11.34 2.76
CA ILE A 13 -23.74 10.01 2.16
C ILE A 13 -22.76 10.08 0.96
N GLY A 14 -21.85 11.08 0.94
CA GLY A 14 -21.03 11.38 -0.24
C GLY A 14 -19.53 11.13 -0.13
N ILE A 15 -19.00 10.63 1.00
CA ILE A 15 -17.54 10.63 1.24
C ILE A 15 -16.94 9.30 1.73
N THR A 16 -17.72 8.21 1.79
CA THR A 16 -17.19 6.90 2.25
C THR A 16 -16.56 6.05 1.17
N GLN A 17 -16.36 6.56 -0.05
CA GLN A 17 -15.47 5.96 -1.04
C GLN A 17 -14.09 6.64 -1.04
N MET A 18 -13.52 6.89 0.14
CA MET A 18 -12.07 6.69 0.26
C MET A 18 -11.88 5.20 0.00
N GLY A 19 -11.46 4.87 -1.22
CA GLY A 19 -11.22 3.50 -1.64
C GLY A 19 -10.22 2.86 -0.67
N CYS A 20 -10.74 2.19 0.36
CA CYS A 20 -9.99 1.19 1.09
C CYS A 20 -9.71 0.09 0.07
N SER A 21 -8.58 0.21 -0.62
CA SER A 21 -7.97 -0.86 -1.39
C SER A 21 -7.62 -1.95 -0.37
N ASN A 22 -8.61 -2.77 -0.02
CA ASN A 22 -8.39 -4.01 0.70
C ASN A 22 -7.66 -4.94 -0.27
N ARG A 23 -6.34 -4.73 -0.40
CA ARG A 23 -5.41 -5.71 -0.97
C ARG A 23 -5.38 -6.87 0.01
N ASN A 24 -6.38 -7.75 -0.07
CA ASN A 24 -6.34 -9.02 0.62
C ASN A 24 -5.28 -9.88 -0.07
N LYS A 25 -4.04 -9.82 0.40
CA LYS A 25 -2.95 -10.61 -0.13
C LYS A 25 -2.90 -11.92 0.63
N THR A 26 -3.40 -12.98 0.01
CA THR A 26 -3.28 -14.33 0.56
C THR A 26 -1.83 -14.77 0.36
N VAL A 27 -1.05 -14.79 1.44
CA VAL A 27 0.31 -15.30 1.41
C VAL A 27 0.27 -16.83 1.44
N VAL A 28 0.83 -17.47 0.43
CA VAL A 28 0.95 -18.93 0.33
C VAL A 28 2.27 -19.32 0.99
N GLY A 29 2.25 -19.51 2.31
CA GLY A 29 3.42 -19.93 3.08
C GLY A 29 3.21 -19.79 4.58
N GLY A 30 4.11 -20.36 5.37
CA GLY A 30 4.08 -20.27 6.84
C GLY A 30 4.21 -18.83 7.35
N PRO A 31 4.20 -18.61 8.69
CA PRO A 31 4.28 -17.27 9.29
C PRO A 31 5.47 -16.43 8.77
N ASP A 32 6.60 -17.08 8.47
CA ASP A 32 7.80 -16.42 7.94
C ASP A 32 7.64 -15.91 6.49
N ALA A 33 6.78 -16.57 5.69
CA ALA A 33 6.45 -16.12 4.35
C ALA A 33 5.54 -14.89 4.39
N LEU A 34 4.62 -14.81 5.37
CA LEU A 34 3.76 -13.65 5.59
C LEU A 34 4.58 -12.42 6.02
N GLU A 35 5.55 -12.64 6.90
CA GLU A 35 6.49 -11.58 7.30
C GLU A 35 7.33 -11.12 6.11
N ALA A 36 7.91 -12.04 5.34
CA ALA A 36 8.67 -11.71 4.13
C ALA A 36 7.82 -10.98 3.07
N ALA A 37 6.55 -11.39 2.90
CA ALA A 37 5.61 -10.70 2.02
C ALA A 37 5.35 -9.26 2.48
N THR A 38 5.18 -9.06 3.79
CA THR A 38 4.94 -7.73 4.38
C THR A 38 6.15 -6.83 4.17
N ARG A 39 7.36 -7.32 4.49
CA ARG A 39 8.61 -6.57 4.27
C ARG A 39 8.79 -6.17 2.80
N MET A 40 8.51 -7.09 1.86
CA MET A 40 8.56 -6.80 0.43
C MET A 40 7.56 -5.70 0.02
N GLU A 41 6.36 -5.67 0.61
CA GLU A 41 5.37 -4.64 0.29
C GLU A 41 5.74 -3.28 0.85
N GLU A 42 6.23 -3.24 2.09
CA GLU A 42 6.69 -2.02 2.74
C GLU A 42 7.85 -1.40 1.96
N SER A 43 8.88 -2.19 1.61
CA SER A 43 10.02 -1.69 0.84
C SER A 43 9.65 -1.30 -0.59
N GLN A 44 8.69 -1.99 -1.22
CA GLN A 44 8.13 -1.56 -2.50
C GLN A 44 7.43 -0.19 -2.38
N GLN A 45 6.65 0.01 -1.33
CA GLN A 45 5.94 1.27 -1.11
C GLN A 45 6.91 2.42 -0.84
N GLU A 46 7.91 2.22 0.02
CA GLU A 46 8.95 3.24 0.29
C GLU A 46 9.71 3.62 -0.98
N TYR A 47 10.07 2.65 -1.83
CA TYR A 47 10.69 2.93 -3.12
C TYR A 47 9.78 3.76 -4.03
N ASN A 48 8.50 3.37 -4.16
CA ASN A 48 7.53 4.09 -4.99
C ASN A 48 7.33 5.53 -4.50
N ASP A 49 7.23 5.72 -3.18
CA ASP A 49 7.09 7.04 -2.55
C ASP A 49 8.35 7.88 -2.82
N CYS A 50 9.54 7.29 -2.70
CA CYS A 50 10.80 7.97 -3.03
C CYS A 50 10.84 8.43 -4.48
N VAL A 51 10.51 7.55 -5.43
CA VAL A 51 10.52 7.84 -6.87
C VAL A 51 9.50 8.92 -7.20
N SER A 52 8.34 8.92 -6.53
CA SER A 52 7.29 9.93 -6.73
C SER A 52 7.73 11.35 -6.33
N VAL A 53 8.61 11.47 -5.33
CA VAL A 53 9.07 12.75 -4.79
C VAL A 53 10.38 13.22 -5.39
N ARG A 54 11.33 12.30 -5.67
CA ARG A 54 12.73 12.64 -5.96
C ARG A 54 13.23 12.24 -7.35
N HIS A 55 12.38 11.60 -8.15
CA HIS A 55 12.71 10.96 -9.44
C HIS A 55 13.57 9.69 -9.29
N PRO A 56 13.42 8.72 -10.22
CA PRO A 56 14.24 7.50 -10.21
C PRO A 56 15.72 7.82 -10.47
N GLY A 57 16.64 7.06 -9.85
CA GLY A 57 18.09 7.26 -9.99
C GLY A 57 18.73 8.20 -8.94
N SER A 58 17.96 8.69 -7.95
CA SER A 58 18.55 9.34 -6.79
C SER A 58 19.12 8.29 -5.83
N ALA A 59 20.26 8.56 -5.19
CA ALA A 59 20.95 7.60 -4.32
C ALA A 59 20.06 6.99 -3.22
N ASN A 60 19.10 7.77 -2.70
CA ASN A 60 18.12 7.28 -1.72
C ASN A 60 17.12 6.30 -2.35
N CYS A 61 16.61 6.60 -3.55
CA CYS A 61 15.69 5.70 -4.23
C CYS A 61 16.41 4.43 -4.72
N ASP A 62 17.67 4.52 -5.13
CA ASP A 62 18.48 3.36 -5.51
C ASP A 62 18.78 2.44 -4.30
N SER A 63 18.93 3.03 -3.10
CA SER A 63 19.02 2.25 -1.86
C SER A 63 17.72 1.51 -1.55
N LEU A 64 16.58 2.18 -1.71
CA LEU A 64 15.26 1.60 -1.47
C LEU A 64 14.90 0.54 -2.52
N GLN A 65 15.33 0.74 -3.78
CA GLN A 65 15.21 -0.27 -4.82
C GLN A 65 15.99 -1.54 -4.46
N ARG A 66 17.24 -1.40 -3.99
CA ARG A 66 18.04 -2.56 -3.55
C ARG A 66 17.43 -3.26 -2.33
N LEU A 67 16.81 -2.51 -1.42
CA LEU A 67 16.08 -3.09 -0.29
C LEU A 67 14.88 -3.90 -0.77
N TYR A 68 14.07 -3.34 -1.66
CA TYR A 68 12.94 -4.05 -2.28
C TYR A 68 13.37 -5.33 -3.01
N GLU A 69 14.46 -5.27 -3.79
CA GLU A 69 15.00 -6.45 -4.49
C GLU A 69 15.45 -7.55 -3.52
N LYS A 70 16.05 -7.18 -2.38
CA LYS A 70 16.43 -8.11 -1.32
C LYS A 70 15.20 -8.75 -0.67
N ASP A 71 14.21 -7.96 -0.26
CA ASP A 71 13.00 -8.48 0.41
C ASP A 71 12.15 -9.34 -0.54
N LYS A 72 12.12 -8.97 -1.83
CA LYS A 72 11.50 -9.77 -2.88
C LYS A 72 12.16 -11.14 -3.01
N ALA A 73 13.50 -11.19 -3.04
CA ALA A 73 14.23 -12.44 -3.12
C ALA A 73 14.00 -13.33 -1.87
N GLU A 74 13.93 -12.73 -0.68
CA GLU A 74 13.58 -13.45 0.55
C GLU A 74 12.16 -14.02 0.49
N TYR A 75 11.18 -13.25 0.02
CA TYR A 75 9.82 -13.74 -0.16
C TYR A 75 9.74 -14.86 -1.22
N GLU A 76 10.39 -14.68 -2.37
CA GLU A 76 10.44 -15.67 -3.45
C GLU A 76 11.11 -16.98 -3.03
N ALA A 77 12.06 -16.94 -2.09
CA ALA A 77 12.67 -18.13 -1.50
C ALA A 77 11.74 -18.88 -0.53
N GLN A 78 10.76 -18.20 0.06
CA GLN A 78 9.83 -18.77 1.05
C GLN A 78 8.59 -19.40 0.41
N ILE A 79 8.29 -19.08 -0.86
CA ILE A 79 7.12 -19.60 -1.60
C ILE A 79 7.47 -20.73 -2.60
N GLN A 80 8.75 -21.11 -2.69
CA GLN A 80 9.26 -22.23 -3.50
C GLN A 80 9.36 -23.49 -2.65
#